data_AF-A0A1G7S145-F1
#
_entry.id   AF-A0A1G7S145-F1
#
_cell.length_a   1.000
_cell.length_b   1.000
_cell.length_c   1.000
_cell.angle_alpha   90.00
_cell.angle_beta   90.00
_cell.angle_gamma   90.00
#
_symmetry.space_group_name_H-M   'P 1'
#
loop_
_entity.id
_entity.type
_entity.pdbx_description
1 polymer ?
#
loop_
_entity_poly.entity_id
_entity_poly.type
_entity_poly.pdbx_seq_one_letter_code
_entity_poly.pdbx_strand_id
1 'polypeptide(L)' 'MVFEQNIGPYLSIDETAFSSGELYTIVTNKAAKGRRGSIVAMIKGTQADYLINILNKIPKRLRRKVSEVTIDMSASLS' A
#
# COMPACT_ATOMS: atom_id res chain seq x y z
N MET A 1 3.28 5.56 7.52
CA MET A 1 1.94 6.11 7.86
C MET A 1 0.87 5.21 7.29
N VAL A 2 -0.28 5.09 7.96
CA VAL A 2 -1.43 4.27 7.53
C VAL A 2 -2.71 5.08 7.67
N PHE A 3 -3.55 5.05 6.64
CA PHE A 3 -4.85 5.70 6.54
C PHE A 3 -5.92 4.63 6.27
N GLU A 4 -6.27 3.87 7.30
CA GLU A 4 -7.18 2.73 7.22
C GLU A 4 -8.57 3.09 6.65
N GLN A 5 -9.02 4.33 6.85
CA GLN A 5 -10.28 4.85 6.32
C GLN A 5 -10.31 4.95 4.79
N ASN A 6 -9.14 4.96 4.15
CA ASN A 6 -9.00 5.04 2.70
C ASN A 6 -9.07 3.67 2.01
N ILE A 7 -9.15 2.57 2.77
CA ILE A 7 -9.33 1.21 2.22
C ILE A 7 -10.55 1.16 1.31
N GLY A 8 -10.34 0.67 0.08
CA GLY A 8 -11.37 0.41 -0.91
C GLY A 8 -11.25 -0.99 -1.52
N PRO A 9 -12.15 -1.33 -2.45
CA PRO A 9 -12.19 -2.66 -3.07
C PRO A 9 -11.02 -2.94 -4.02
N TYR A 10 -10.37 -1.91 -4.56
CA TYR A 10 -9.28 -2.04 -5.52
C TYR A 10 -8.04 -1.32 -5.00
N LEU A 11 -7.00 -2.08 -4.66
CA LEU A 11 -5.73 -1.52 -4.18
C LEU A 11 -4.62 -1.71 -5.23
N SER A 12 -3.66 -0.78 -5.27
CA SER A 12 -2.31 -1.04 -5.78
C SER A 12 -1.29 -1.02 -4.67
N ILE A 13 -0.20 -1.76 -4.88
CA ILE A 13 1.02 -1.68 -4.11
C ILE A 13 2.15 -1.37 -5.09
N ASP A 14 2.84 -0.27 -4.82
CA ASP A 14 3.88 0.29 -5.69
C ASP A 14 5.14 0.57 -4.86
N GLU A 15 6.32 0.44 -5.46
CA GLU A 15 7.60 0.79 -4.83
C GLU A 15 8.20 2.04 -5.50
N THR A 16 8.68 2.99 -4.68
CA THR A 16 9.29 4.22 -5.20
C THR A 16 10.51 4.63 -4.39
N ALA A 17 11.53 5.12 -5.09
CA ALA A 17 12.71 5.73 -4.49
C ALA A 17 12.55 7.25 -4.47
N PHE A 18 12.72 7.87 -3.31
CA PHE A 18 12.86 9.32 -3.23
C PHE A 18 14.29 9.75 -3.52
N SER A 19 14.49 11.04 -3.83
CA SER A 19 15.79 11.63 -4.15
C SER A 19 16.87 11.43 -3.08
N SER A 20 16.48 11.08 -1.85
CA SER A 20 17.37 10.70 -0.75
C SER A 20 17.93 9.26 -0.84
N GLY A 21 17.53 8.47 -1.83
CA GLY A 21 17.86 7.04 -1.94
C GLY A 21 17.00 6.14 -1.05
N GLU A 22 16.02 6.70 -0.34
CA GLU A 22 15.10 5.93 0.49
C GLU A 22 14.00 5.30 -0.35
N LEU A 23 13.83 3.98 -0.21
CA LEU A 23 12.74 3.24 -0.81
C LEU A 23 11.48 3.33 0.06
N TYR A 24 10.33 3.43 -0.59
CA TYR A 24 9.03 3.40 0.05
C TYR A 24 8.09 2.47 -0.71
N THR A 25 7.28 1.73 0.04
CA THR A 25 6.10 1.06 -0.48
C THR A 25 4.87 1.94 -0.26
N ILE A 26 4.12 2.19 -1.33
CA ILE A 26 2.89 2.96 -1.32
C ILE A 26 1.73 2.01 -1.60
N VAL A 27 0.66 2.10 -0.81
CA VAL A 27 -0.59 1.39 -1.06
C VAL A 27 -1.65 2.41 -1.44
N THR A 28 -2.26 2.24 -2.61
CA THR A 28 -3.22 3.20 -3.18
C THR A 28 -4.57 2.55 -3.44
N ASN A 29 -5.67 3.20 -3.06
CA ASN A 29 -7.02 2.86 -3.44
C ASN A 29 -7.35 3.42 -4.83
N LYS A 30 -7.40 2.54 -5.84
CA LYS A 30 -7.70 2.89 -7.23
C LYS A 30 -9.11 3.45 -7.42
N ALA A 31 -10.07 3.07 -6.56
CA ALA A 31 -11.44 3.59 -6.65
C ALA A 31 -11.51 5.11 -6.41
N ALA A 32 -10.54 5.69 -5.70
CA ALA A 32 -10.46 7.12 -5.44
C ALA A 32 -9.88 7.94 -6.62
N LYS A 33 -9.39 7.28 -7.68
CA LYS A 33 -8.94 7.91 -8.94
C LYS A 33 -7.93 9.06 -8.75
N GLY A 34 -6.97 8.87 -7.86
CA GLY A 34 -5.91 9.86 -7.57
C GLY A 34 -6.36 11.07 -6.76
N ARG A 35 -7.61 11.11 -6.29
CA ARG A 35 -8.16 12.20 -5.47
C ARG A 35 -7.86 12.00 -3.98
N ARG A 36 -8.29 12.94 -3.14
CA ARG A 36 -8.23 12.80 -1.68
C ARG A 36 -8.82 11.46 -1.24
N GLY A 37 -8.09 10.72 -0.42
CA GLY A 37 -8.47 9.37 0.01
C GLY A 37 -7.88 8.25 -0.84
N SER A 38 -7.01 8.55 -1.81
CA SER A 38 -6.34 7.51 -2.60
C SER A 38 -5.22 6.80 -1.84
N ILE A 39 -4.47 7.48 -0.97
CA ILE A 39 -3.34 6.82 -0.27
C ILE A 39 -3.85 6.07 0.95
N VAL A 40 -3.65 4.75 1.00
CA VAL A 40 -3.99 3.88 2.14
C VAL A 40 -2.80 3.72 3.07
N ALA A 41 -1.59 3.55 2.54
CA ALA A 41 -0.39 3.46 3.35
C ALA A 41 0.82 4.01 2.59
N MET A 42 1.78 4.54 3.35
CA MET A 42 3.10 4.93 2.85
C MET A 42 4.12 4.44 3.87
N ILE A 43 4.96 3.49 3.47
CA ILE A 43 5.82 2.72 4.35
C ILE A 43 7.24 2.86 3.85
N LYS A 44 8.18 3.23 4.72
CA LYS A 44 9.61 3.28 4.38
C LYS A 44 10.18 1.86 4.35
N GLY A 45 10.85 1.48 3.28
CA GLY A 45 11.38 0.15 3.01
C GLY A 45 10.43 -0.71 2.17
N THR A 46 10.96 -1.83 1.67
CA THR A 46 10.29 -2.77 0.75
C THR A 46 10.25 -4.20 1.28
N GLN A 47 10.81 -4.46 2.47
CA GLN A 47 10.88 -5.80 3.05
C GLN A 47 9.48 -6.35 3.39
N ALA A 48 9.09 -7.46 2.77
CA ALA A 48 7.76 -8.04 2.87
C ALA A 48 7.26 -8.23 4.31
N ASP A 49 8.07 -8.84 5.19
CA ASP A 49 7.68 -9.08 6.59
C ASP A 49 7.37 -7.79 7.36
N TYR A 50 8.17 -6.75 7.10
CA TYR A 50 7.96 -5.43 7.69
C TYR A 50 6.68 -4.78 7.17
N LEU A 51 6.43 -4.85 5.86
CA LEU A 51 5.21 -4.36 5.24
C LEU A 51 3.97 -5.07 5.79
N ILE A 52 4.02 -6.41 5.90
CA ILE A 52 2.95 -7.24 6.44
C ILE A 52 2.62 -6.85 7.87
N ASN A 53 3.63 -6.64 8.71
CA ASN A 53 3.42 -6.21 10.10
C ASN A 53 2.68 -4.86 10.18
N ILE A 54 3.04 -3.90 9.31
CA ILE A 54 2.37 -2.60 9.26
C ILE A 54 0.95 -2.71 8.73
N LEU A 55 0.74 -3.42 7.62
CA LEU A 55 -0.59 -3.56 7.01
C LEU A 55 -1.55 -4.38 7.88
N ASN A 56 -1.04 -5.30 8.70
CA ASN A 56 -1.86 -6.03 9.66
C ASN A 56 -2.42 -5.17 10.80
N LYS A 57 -1.88 -3.96 11.02
CA LYS A 57 -2.48 -2.97 11.93
C LYS A 57 -3.84 -2.47 11.42
N ILE A 58 -4.11 -2.58 10.11
CA ILE A 58 -5.43 -2.27 9.55
C ILE A 58 -6.42 -3.34 10.02
N PRO A 59 -7.56 -2.95 10.65
CA PRO A 59 -8.56 -3.88 11.13
C PRO A 59 -8.99 -4.90 10.07
N LYS A 60 -9.06 -6.17 10.46
CA LYS A 60 -9.43 -7.29 9.56
C LYS A 60 -10.73 -7.02 8.80
N ARG A 61 -11.72 -6.38 9.44
CA ARG A 61 -13.00 -5.99 8.82
C ARG A 61 -12.82 -5.06 7.62
N LEU A 62 -11.86 -4.14 7.66
CA LEU A 62 -11.56 -3.25 6.55
C LEU A 62 -10.81 -4.00 5.45
N ARG A 63 -9.78 -4.78 5.81
CA ARG A 63 -9.02 -5.60 4.83
C ARG A 63 -9.90 -6.56 4.03
N ARG A 64 -10.94 -7.13 4.65
CA ARG A 64 -11.92 -8.00 3.96
C ARG A 64 -12.80 -7.29 2.91
N LYS A 65 -12.75 -5.95 2.81
CA LYS A 65 -13.43 -5.20 1.74
C LYS A 65 -12.64 -5.17 0.43
N VAL A 66 -11.36 -5.52 0.48
CA VAL A 66 -10.48 -5.54 -0.69
C VAL A 66 -10.87 -6.75 -1.55
N SER A 67 -11.17 -6.49 -2.82
CA SER A 67 -11.53 -7.50 -3.81
C SER A 67 -10.36 -7.81 -4.74
N GLU A 68 -9.52 -6.82 -5.02
CA GLU A 68 -8.39 -6.94 -5.93
C GLU A 68 -7.19 -6.13 -5.42
N VAL A 69 -6.00 -6.69 -5.58
CA VAL A 69 -4.72 -6.00 -5.36
C VAL A 69 -3.88 -6.15 -6.61
N THR A 70 -3.49 -5.03 -7.21
CA THR A 70 -2.46 -5.00 -8.25
C THR A 70 -1.12 -4.69 -7.61
N ILE A 71 -0.07 -5.40 -7.99
CA ILE A 71 1.29 -5.12 -7.53
C ILE A 71 2.08 -4.67 -8.74
N ASP A 72 2.60 -3.44 -8.70
CA ASP A 72 3.52 -2.92 -9.72
C ASP A 72 4.91 -2.85 -9.10
N MET A 73 5.63 -3.97 -9.23
CA MET A 73 6.99 -4.13 -8.75
C MET A 73 7.82 -4.72 -9.88
N SER A 74 8.93 -4.07 -10.25
CA SER A 74 9.90 -4.67 -11.17
C SER A 74 10.54 -5.87 -10.47
N ALA A 75 10.04 -7.08 -10.75
CA ALA A 75 10.55 -8.39 -10.35
C ALA A 75 11.62 -8.37 -9.23
N SER A 76 11.21 -8.04 -8.00
CA SER A 76 12.08 -8.07 -6.80
C SER A 76 11.30 -8.60 -5.60
N LEU A 77 10.59 -9.69 -5.81
CA LEU A 77 10.12 -10.59 -4.75
C LEU A 77 10.81 -11.94 -4.99
N SER A 78 12.13 -11.94 -4.78
CA SER A 78 12.92 -13.18 -4.65
C SER A 78 13.05 -13.53 -3.18
#